data_AF-A0A7L2KGU9-F1
#
_entry.id   AF-A0A7L2KGU9-F1
#
_cell.length_a   1.000
_cell.length_b   1.000
_cell.length_c   1.000
_cell.angle_alpha   90.00
_cell.angle_beta   90.00
_cell.angle_gamma   90.00
#
_symmetry.space_group_name_H-M   'P 1'
#
loop_
_entity.id
_entity.type
_entity.pdbx_description
1 polymer ?
#
loop_
_entity_poly.entity_id
_entity_poly.type
_entity_poly.pdbx_seq_one_letter_code
_entity_poly.pdbx_strand_id
1 'polypeptide(L)'
;MSSRFLPYDNIVTDAVLSLDEDTVLSTTEVDFAFTVWQSFPERIVGYPARSHFWDNTKERWGYTSKWTNDYSMVLTGAAIYHKYYHYLYTHYLPASLKNMVDQLANCEDILMNFLVSAVTKLPPIKVTQKKQYKETMMGQ
;
A
#
# COMPACT_ATOMS: atom_id res chain seq x y z
N MET A 1 3.97 -14.55 -3.73
CA MET A 1 3.03 -13.50 -4.21
C MET A 1 3.72 -12.15 -4.42
N SER A 2 5.02 -12.12 -4.71
CA SER A 2 5.81 -10.89 -4.88
C SER A 2 6.09 -10.51 -6.34
N SER A 3 5.66 -11.34 -7.30
CA SER A 3 5.94 -11.16 -8.74
C SER A 3 5.43 -9.83 -9.30
N ARG A 4 4.35 -9.28 -8.73
CA ARG A 4 3.82 -7.95 -9.08
C ARG A 4 4.83 -6.81 -8.89
N PHE A 5 5.89 -7.03 -8.12
CA PHE A 5 6.95 -6.04 -7.85
C PHE A 5 8.22 -6.27 -8.67
N LEU A 6 8.20 -7.19 -9.63
CA LEU A 6 9.32 -7.32 -10.57
C LEU A 6 9.39 -6.08 -11.47
N PRO A 7 10.59 -5.61 -11.82
CA PRO A 7 10.79 -4.42 -12.64
C PRO A 7 10.53 -4.75 -14.11
N TYR A 8 9.26 -4.93 -14.47
CA TYR A 8 8.88 -5.27 -15.84
C TYR A 8 9.14 -4.11 -16.81
N ASP A 9 9.77 -4.40 -17.94
CA ASP A 9 10.15 -3.39 -18.95
C ASP A 9 8.96 -2.66 -19.59
N ASN A 10 7.77 -3.25 -19.53
CA ASN A 10 6.54 -2.64 -20.04
C ASN A 10 5.97 -1.55 -19.11
N ILE A 11 6.45 -1.45 -17.86
CA ILE A 11 6.06 -0.38 -16.93
C ILE A 11 6.93 0.86 -17.20
N VAL A 12 6.48 1.66 -18.17
CA VAL A 12 7.19 2.87 -18.59
C VAL A 12 6.88 4.10 -17.72
N THR A 13 5.75 4.10 -17.01
CA THR A 13 5.30 5.21 -16.15
C THR A 13 6.03 5.25 -14.80
N ASP A 14 6.19 6.44 -14.22
CA ASP A 14 6.75 6.55 -12.87
C ASP A 14 5.76 6.09 -11.79
N ALA A 15 4.48 6.40 -11.96
CA ALA A 15 3.42 5.91 -11.09
C ALA A 15 3.02 4.48 -11.47
N VAL A 16 2.86 3.62 -10.46
CA VAL A 16 2.26 2.29 -10.57
C VAL A 16 0.99 2.27 -9.74
N LEU A 17 -0.17 2.12 -10.38
CA LEU A 17 -1.40 1.75 -9.69
C LEU A 17 -1.42 0.23 -9.50
N SER A 18 -1.57 -0.19 -8.26
CA SER A 18 -1.46 -1.57 -7.82
C SER A 18 -2.78 -1.97 -7.16
N LEU A 19 -3.46 -2.97 -7.74
CA LEU A 19 -4.80 -3.43 -7.35
C LEU A 19 -4.80 -4.93 -7.04
N ASP A 20 -5.53 -5.36 -6.03
CA ASP A 20 -5.86 -6.77 -5.79
C ASP A 20 -7.10 -7.17 -6.61
N GLU A 21 -7.29 -8.47 -6.86
CA GLU A 21 -8.37 -9.00 -7.73
C GLU A 21 -9.77 -8.63 -7.23
N ASP A 22 -9.94 -8.50 -5.91
CA ASP A 22 -11.21 -8.17 -5.24
C ASP A 22 -11.37 -6.68 -4.95
N THR A 23 -10.42 -5.84 -5.38
CA THR A 23 -10.46 -4.39 -5.13
C THR A 23 -11.36 -3.68 -6.13
N VAL A 24 -12.36 -2.96 -5.62
CA VAL A 24 -13.25 -2.11 -6.40
C VAL A 24 -12.99 -0.64 -6.06
N LEU A 25 -12.50 0.13 -7.04
CA LEU A 25 -12.35 1.58 -6.98
C LEU A 25 -13.11 2.22 -8.14
N SER A 26 -13.80 3.33 -7.88
CA SER A 26 -14.35 4.17 -8.94
C SER A 26 -13.25 4.91 -9.70
N THR A 27 -13.52 5.34 -10.93
CA THR A 27 -12.60 6.18 -11.71
C THR A 27 -12.24 7.47 -10.95
N THR A 28 -13.23 8.08 -10.29
CA THR A 28 -13.01 9.28 -9.46
C THR A 28 -12.09 9.03 -8.27
N GLU A 29 -12.09 7.82 -7.71
CA GLU A 29 -11.17 7.44 -6.66
C GLU A 29 -9.75 7.29 -7.23
N VAL A 30 -9.61 6.57 -8.34
CA VAL A 30 -8.32 6.44 -9.03
C VAL A 30 -7.71 7.81 -9.38
N ASP A 31 -8.50 8.71 -9.97
CA ASP A 31 -8.07 10.07 -10.34
C ASP A 31 -7.63 10.88 -9.11
N PHE A 32 -8.39 10.78 -8.02
CA PHE A 32 -8.05 11.47 -6.77
C PHE A 32 -6.76 10.93 -6.16
N ALA A 33 -6.61 9.61 -6.05
CA ALA A 33 -5.39 8.98 -5.53
C ALA A 33 -4.17 9.36 -6.38
N PHE A 34 -4.33 9.40 -7.72
CA PHE A 34 -3.26 9.79 -8.63
C PHE A 34 -2.87 11.26 -8.45
N THR A 35 -3.86 12.16 -8.36
CA THR A 35 -3.63 13.59 -8.10
C THR A 35 -2.88 13.81 -6.78
N VAL A 36 -3.24 13.07 -5.73
CA VAL A 36 -2.52 13.10 -4.45
C VAL A 36 -1.09 12.58 -4.62
N TRP A 37 -0.90 11.46 -5.31
CA TRP A 37 0.43 10.89 -5.57
C TRP A 37 1.34 11.84 -6.36
N GLN A 38 0.81 12.60 -7.32
CA GLN A 38 1.59 13.61 -8.05
C GLN A 38 2.20 14.68 -7.14
N SER A 39 1.58 14.96 -5.99
CA SER A 39 2.09 15.90 -4.99
C SER A 39 3.12 15.27 -4.03
N PHE A 40 3.17 13.93 -3.97
CA PHE A 40 3.99 13.16 -3.03
C PHE A 40 4.54 11.88 -3.69
N PRO A 41 5.27 11.98 -4.81
CA PRO A 41 5.62 10.83 -5.66
C PRO A 41 6.49 9.79 -4.95
N GLU A 42 7.21 10.17 -3.91
CA GLU A 42 8.05 9.32 -3.07
C GLU A 42 7.26 8.52 -2.01
N ARG A 43 5.95 8.73 -1.87
CA ARG A 43 5.15 8.09 -0.82
C ARG A 43 4.17 7.09 -1.42
N ILE A 44 3.84 6.04 -0.66
CA ILE A 44 2.73 5.14 -0.99
C ILE A 44 1.43 5.89 -0.69
N VAL A 45 0.58 6.08 -1.70
CA VAL A 45 -0.73 6.73 -1.59
C VAL A 45 -1.82 5.71 -1.86
N GLY A 46 -2.76 5.49 -0.94
CA GLY A 46 -3.78 4.46 -1.16
C GLY A 46 -4.85 4.38 -0.07
N TYR A 47 -5.70 3.36 -0.15
CA TYR A 47 -6.93 3.27 0.63
C TYR A 47 -6.83 2.38 1.88
N PRO A 48 -6.36 1.12 1.81
CA PRO A 48 -6.44 0.21 2.93
C PRO A 48 -5.31 0.51 3.90
N ALA A 49 -5.61 1.21 4.98
CA ALA A 49 -4.64 1.50 6.02
C ALA A 49 -4.56 0.37 7.06
N ARG A 50 -3.35 0.15 7.57
CA ARG A 50 -3.03 -0.78 8.66
C ARG A 50 -2.06 -0.13 9.62
N SER A 51 -1.90 -0.75 10.78
CA SER A 51 -0.89 -0.31 11.73
C SER A 51 -0.12 -1.45 12.37
N HIS A 52 1.08 -1.14 12.82
CA HIS A 52 1.84 -1.95 13.74
C HIS A 52 1.83 -1.31 15.14
N PHE A 53 1.99 -2.12 16.17
CA PHE A 53 2.06 -1.65 17.55
C PHE A 53 2.96 -2.58 18.37
N TRP A 54 3.58 -2.06 19.43
CA TRP A 54 4.32 -2.88 20.37
C TRP A 54 3.36 -3.51 21.38
N ASP A 55 3.31 -4.85 21.44
CA ASP A 55 2.54 -5.58 22.44
C ASP A 55 3.43 -5.86 23.66
N ASN A 56 3.31 -5.04 24.71
CA ASN A 56 4.07 -5.19 25.95
C ASN A 56 3.87 -6.55 26.63
N THR A 57 2.74 -7.22 26.41
CA THR A 57 2.44 -8.50 27.06
C THR A 57 3.18 -9.64 26.39
N LYS A 58 3.43 -9.53 25.09
CA LYS A 58 4.07 -10.57 24.28
C LYS A 58 5.51 -10.22 23.89
N GLU A 59 5.98 -9.04 24.30
CA GLU A 59 7.29 -8.47 23.96
C GLU A 59 7.61 -8.56 22.45
N ARG A 60 6.61 -8.24 21.61
CA ARG A 60 6.76 -8.29 20.16
C ARG A 60 5.91 -7.26 19.44
N TRP A 61 6.30 -6.94 18.22
CA TRP A 61 5.48 -6.17 17.30
C TRP A 61 4.24 -6.96 16.87
N GLY A 62 3.09 -6.30 16.95
CA GLY A 62 1.80 -6.78 16.47
C GLY A 62 1.34 -6.00 15.25
N TYR A 63 0.53 -6.65 14.42
CA TYR A 63 -0.17 -6.06 13.29
C TYR A 63 -1.65 -5.86 13.63
N THR A 64 -2.26 -4.76 13.15
CA THR A 64 -3.69 -4.53 13.32
C THR A 64 -4.35 -3.93 12.09
N SER A 65 -5.58 -4.40 11.84
CA SER A 65 -6.54 -3.84 10.87
C SER A 65 -7.62 -2.99 11.52
N LYS A 66 -7.51 -2.70 12.82
CA LYS A 66 -8.48 -1.85 13.52
C LYS A 66 -8.51 -0.46 12.88
N TRP A 67 -9.72 0.03 12.68
CA TRP A 67 -9.96 1.40 12.23
C TRP A 67 -9.67 2.35 13.39
N THR A 68 -8.49 2.95 13.36
CA THR A 68 -8.08 4.00 14.31
C THR A 68 -7.64 5.25 13.57
N ASN A 69 -7.41 6.33 14.30
CA ASN A 69 -6.89 7.56 13.71
C ASN A 69 -5.39 7.46 13.38
N ASP A 70 -4.70 6.46 13.92
CA ASP A 70 -3.30 6.20 13.65
C ASP A 70 -3.13 5.05 12.65
N TYR A 71 -2.16 5.21 11.75
CA TYR A 71 -1.76 4.19 10.81
C TYR A 71 -0.27 4.35 10.50
N SER A 72 0.34 3.26 10.06
CA SER A 72 1.76 3.24 9.69
C SER A 72 2.01 2.55 8.36
N MET A 73 0.97 1.95 7.77
CA MET A 73 1.04 1.24 6.50
C MET A 73 -0.17 1.56 5.64
N VAL A 74 0.04 1.60 4.33
CA VAL A 74 -1.00 1.55 3.31
C VAL A 74 -0.73 0.32 2.45
N LEU A 75 -1.72 -0.58 2.34
CA LEU A 75 -1.53 -1.84 1.63
C LEU A 75 -1.47 -1.61 0.12
N THR A 76 -0.58 -2.33 -0.56
CA THR A 76 -0.32 -2.18 -2.00
C THR A 76 -1.42 -2.75 -2.90
N GLY A 77 -2.44 -3.38 -2.30
CA GLY A 77 -3.60 -3.91 -3.01
C GLY A 77 -4.61 -2.85 -3.46
N ALA A 78 -4.46 -1.61 -3.03
CA ALA A 78 -5.21 -0.48 -3.58
C ALA A 78 -4.42 0.82 -3.35
N ALA A 79 -3.28 0.93 -4.03
CA ALA A 79 -2.35 2.04 -3.85
C ALA A 79 -1.59 2.42 -5.12
N ILE A 80 -1.12 3.67 -5.15
CA ILE A 80 -0.20 4.24 -6.13
C ILE A 80 1.14 4.51 -5.43
N TYR A 81 2.22 4.11 -6.09
CA TYR A 81 3.59 4.35 -5.63
C TYR A 81 4.56 4.41 -6.82
N HIS A 82 5.79 4.86 -6.57
CA HIS A 82 6.80 5.01 -7.62
C HIS A 82 7.37 3.65 -8.09
N LYS A 83 7.50 3.43 -9.40
CA LYS A 83 8.06 2.18 -9.99
C LYS A 83 9.46 1.85 -9.49
N TYR A 84 10.23 2.87 -9.07
CA TYR A 84 11.57 2.69 -8.51
C TYR A 84 11.59 1.73 -7.31
N TYR A 85 10.47 1.61 -6.57
CA TYR A 85 10.36 0.64 -5.49
C TYR A 85 10.31 -0.81 -5.98
N HIS A 86 9.88 -1.10 -7.22
CA HIS A 86 10.03 -2.44 -7.82
C HIS A 86 11.51 -2.81 -8.01
N TYR A 87 12.31 -1.87 -8.51
CA TYR A 87 13.75 -2.04 -8.66
C TYR A 87 14.42 -2.28 -7.30
N LEU A 88 14.12 -1.45 -6.30
CA LEU A 88 14.67 -1.61 -4.95
C LEU A 88 14.20 -2.90 -4.29
N TYR A 89 12.92 -3.25 -4.43
CA TYR A 89 12.39 -4.50 -3.88
C TYR A 89 13.12 -5.70 -4.47
N THR A 90 13.37 -5.69 -5.78
CA THR A 90 13.99 -6.80 -6.49
C THR A 90 15.51 -6.87 -6.27
N HIS A 91 16.21 -5.75 -6.38
CA HIS A 91 17.68 -5.73 -6.45
C HIS A 91 18.37 -5.26 -5.18
N TYR A 92 17.70 -4.48 -4.33
CA TYR A 92 18.31 -3.91 -3.12
C TYR A 92 17.96 -4.67 -1.84
N LEU A 93 16.74 -5.23 -1.74
CA LEU A 93 16.36 -6.00 -0.55
C LEU A 93 17.20 -7.29 -0.41
N PRO A 94 17.65 -7.61 0.82
CA PRO A 94 18.28 -8.90 1.11
C PRO A 94 17.44 -10.08 0.64
N ALA A 95 18.08 -11.08 0.03
CA ALA A 95 17.41 -12.28 -0.45
C ALA A 95 16.64 -13.01 0.67
N SER A 96 17.13 -12.96 1.91
CA SER A 96 16.45 -13.55 3.07
C SER A 96 15.06 -12.97 3.34
N LEU A 97 14.87 -11.65 3.16
CA LEU A 97 13.56 -11.02 3.37
C LEU A 97 12.58 -11.40 2.27
N LYS A 98 13.04 -11.42 1.01
CA LYS A 98 12.23 -11.86 -0.13
C LYS A 98 11.83 -13.33 0.02
N ASN A 99 12.78 -14.20 0.36
CA ASN A 99 12.52 -15.62 0.59
C ASN A 99 11.53 -15.85 1.73
N MET A 100 11.58 -15.05 2.79
CA MET A 100 10.61 -15.12 3.90
C MET A 100 9.20 -14.79 3.41
N VAL A 101 9.01 -13.70 2.66
CA VAL A 101 7.73 -13.33 2.07
C VAL A 101 7.21 -14.41 1.12
N ASP A 102 8.10 -14.97 0.29
CA ASP A 102 7.73 -16.02 -0.66
C ASP A 102 7.31 -17.32 0.06
N GLN A 103 7.99 -17.70 1.14
CA GLN A 103 7.63 -18.85 1.98
C GLN A 103 6.32 -18.66 2.74
N LEU A 104 6.06 -17.44 3.24
CA LEU A 104 4.81 -17.09 3.92
C LEU A 104 3.64 -16.94 2.95
N ALA A 105 3.93 -16.76 1.65
CA ALA A 105 2.96 -16.38 0.63
C ALA A 105 2.10 -15.17 1.05
N ASN A 106 2.71 -14.21 1.76
CA ASN A 106 2.06 -13.04 2.34
C ASN A 106 3.12 -11.99 2.75
N CYS A 107 2.67 -10.83 3.24
CA CYS A 107 3.47 -9.76 3.81
C CYS A 107 4.36 -9.00 2.81
N GLU A 108 4.13 -9.17 1.51
CA GLU A 108 4.85 -8.42 0.48
C GLU A 108 4.56 -6.92 0.55
N ASP A 109 3.33 -6.55 0.94
CA ASP A 109 2.86 -5.20 1.17
C ASP A 109 3.49 -4.55 2.42
N ILE A 110 3.63 -5.32 3.50
CA ILE A 110 4.35 -4.93 4.72
C ILE A 110 5.81 -4.65 4.37
N LEU A 111 6.46 -5.58 3.66
CA LEU A 111 7.85 -5.42 3.25
C LEU A 111 8.03 -4.20 2.33
N MET A 112 7.07 -3.92 1.44
CA MET A 112 7.08 -2.71 0.62
C MET A 112 6.97 -1.44 1.48
N ASN A 113 6.10 -1.40 2.49
CA ASN A 113 6.00 -0.26 3.40
C ASN A 113 7.30 -0.04 4.20
N PHE A 114 7.94 -1.12 4.66
CA PHE A 114 9.26 -1.04 5.29
C PHE A 114 10.31 -0.47 4.33
N LEU A 115 10.36 -0.97 3.10
CA LEU A 115 11.32 -0.50 2.09
C LEU A 115 11.15 0.99 1.80
N VAL A 116 9.93 1.43 1.48
CA VAL A 116 9.65 2.84 1.14
C VAL A 116 9.99 3.74 2.32
N SER A 117 9.49 3.42 3.52
CA SER A 117 9.74 4.22 4.73
C SER A 117 11.23 4.26 5.10
N ALA A 118 11.97 3.16 4.89
CA ALA A 118 13.40 3.11 5.16
C ALA A 118 14.20 4.01 4.22
N VAL A 119 13.82 4.11 2.95
CA VAL A 119 14.51 4.92 1.94
C VAL A 119 14.13 6.39 2.04
N THR A 120 12.85 6.71 2.22
CA THR A 120 12.36 8.11 2.20
C THR A 120 12.35 8.77 3.57
N LYS A 121 12.33 7.98 4.65
CA LYS A 121 12.08 8.45 6.03
C LYS A 121 10.72 9.15 6.19
N LEU A 122 9.77 8.87 5.29
CA LEU A 122 8.42 9.46 5.28
C LEU A 122 7.36 8.37 5.48
N PRO A 123 6.23 8.67 6.15
CA PRO A 123 5.12 7.73 6.32
C PRO A 123 4.33 7.56 5.01
N PRO A 124 3.46 6.56 4.85
CA PRO A 124 2.52 6.51 3.72
C PRO A 124 1.42 7.57 3.84
N ILE A 125 0.59 7.74 2.79
CA ILE A 125 -0.58 8.64 2.77
C ILE A 125 -1.84 7.81 2.55
N LYS A 126 -2.74 7.83 3.54
CA LYS A 126 -4.08 7.26 3.40
C LYS A 126 -5.02 8.26 2.73
N VAL A 127 -5.64 7.86 1.64
CA VAL A 127 -6.79 8.58 1.04
C VAL A 127 -8.12 7.97 1.50
N THR A 128 -9.17 8.77 1.49
CA THR A 128 -10.52 8.32 1.90
C THR A 128 -11.37 7.99 0.69
N GLN A 129 -12.09 6.86 0.77
CA GLN A 129 -13.13 6.53 -0.20
C GLN A 129 -14.26 7.55 -0.14
N LYS A 130 -14.96 7.75 -1.27
CA LYS A 130 -16.14 8.61 -1.29
C LYS A 130 -17.22 7.94 -0.43
N LYS A 131 -17.76 8.66 0.55
CA LYS A 131 -18.95 8.18 1.27
C LYS A 131 -20.09 8.06 0.27
N GLN A 132 -20.49 6.84 -0.06
CA GLN A 132 -21.78 6.59 -0.69
C GLN A 132 -22.85 6.87 0.36
N TYR A 133 -23.49 8.03 0.29
CA TYR A 133 -24.77 8.21 0.95
C TYR A 133 -25.72 7.23 0.25
N LYS A 134 -26.16 6.18 0.95
CA LYS A 134 -27.34 5.46 0.51
C LYS A 134 -28.45 6.50 0.48
N GLU A 135 -28.87 6.92 -0.70
CA GLU A 135 -30.18 7.51 -0.87
C GLU A 135 -31.16 6.45 -0.38
N THR A 136 -31.59 6.58 0.88
CA THR A 136 -32.80 5.91 1.34
C THR A 136 -33.86 6.38 0.37
N MET A 137 -34.31 5.48 -0.52
CA MET A 137 -35.43 5.73 -1.40
C MET A 137 -36.63 6.08 -0.52
N MET A 138 -36.81 7.37 -0.26
CA MET A 138 -38.09 7.93 0.14
C MET A 138 -38.94 7.93 -1.13
N GLY A 139 -39.39 6.74 -1.52
CA GLY A 139 -40.51 6.60 -2.44
C GLY A 139 -41.72 7.23 -1.78
N GLN A 140 -42.20 8.31 -2.39
CA GLN A 140 -43.57 8.80 -2.23
C GLN A 140 -44.54 7.78 -2.83
#